data_AF-A0A4U9HSJ5-F1
#
_entry.id   AF-A0A4U9HSJ5-F1
#
_cell.length_a   1.000
_cell.length_b   1.000
_cell.length_c   1.000
_cell.angle_alpha   90.00
_cell.angle_beta   90.00
_cell.angle_gamma   90.00
#
_symmetry.space_group_name_H-M   'P 1'
#
loop_
_entity.id
_entity.type
_entity.pdbx_description
1 polymer ?
#
loop_
_entity_poly.entity_id
_entity_poly.type
_entity_poly.pdbx_seq_one_letter_code
_entity_poly.pdbx_strand_id
1 'polypeptide(L)' 'MEAIWKIEVEDFPAFILVDDKGNDFFKQIQSSQCSACVK' A
#
# COMPACT_ATOMS: atom_id res chain seq x y z
N MET A 1 22.36 -4.68 -10.99
CA MET A 1 21.27 -4.42 -10.02
C MET A 1 19.92 -4.96 -10.50
N GLU A 2 19.71 -5.19 -11.80
CA GLU A 2 18.40 -5.52 -12.38
C GLU A 2 18.17 -7.02 -12.66
N ALA A 3 19.04 -7.91 -12.15
CA ALA A 3 18.84 -9.35 -12.29
C ALA A 3 17.73 -9.86 -11.35
N ILE A 4 17.08 -10.97 -11.72
CA ILE A 4 16.05 -11.62 -10.90
C ILE A 4 16.73 -12.51 -9.86
N TRP A 5 16.39 -12.31 -8.58
CA TRP A 5 16.95 -13.06 -7.46
C TRP A 5 15.89 -13.93 -6.82
N LYS A 6 16.27 -15.17 -6.49
CA LYS A 6 15.50 -16.02 -5.59
C LYS A 6 16.07 -15.82 -4.18
N ILE A 7 15.23 -15.35 -3.26
CA ILE A 7 15.58 -15.18 -1.85
C ILE A 7 14.63 -15.98 -0.98
N GLU A 8 15.12 -16.42 0.17
CA GLU A 8 14.33 -17.02 1.24
C GLU A 8 14.29 -16.02 2.39
N VAL A 9 13.12 -15.87 3.01
CA VAL A 9 12.88 -14.89 4.08
C VAL A 9 12.17 -15.55 5.25
N GLU A 10 12.44 -15.08 6.46
CA GLU A 10 11.77 -15.48 7.70
C GLU A 10 11.24 -14.22 8.38
N ASP A 11 9.96 -14.24 8.81
CA ASP A 11 9.28 -13.16 9.52
C ASP A 11 9.40 -11.76 8.89
N PHE A 12 9.36 -11.67 7.57
CA PHE A 12 9.48 -10.40 6.87
C PHE A 12 8.19 -9.56 7.03
N PRO A 13 8.24 -8.39 7.72
CA PRO A 13 7.06 -7.57 7.90
C PRO A 13 6.65 -6.91 6.58
N ALA A 14 5.36 -7.00 6.25
CA ALA A 14 4.80 -6.37 5.06
C ALA A 14 3.38 -5.85 5.33
N PHE A 15 2.96 -4.90 4.50
CA PHE A 15 1.62 -4.32 4.54
C PHE A 15 0.86 -4.69 3.26
N ILE A 16 -0.42 -5.04 3.41
CA ILE A 16 -1.32 -5.25 2.27
C ILE A 16 -1.76 -3.87 1.78
N LEU A 17 -1.36 -3.51 0.56
CA LEU A 17 -1.72 -2.23 -0.05
C LEU A 17 -3.02 -2.32 -0.85
N VAL A 18 -3.19 -3.42 -1.59
CA VAL A 18 -4.37 -3.72 -2.39
C VAL A 18 -4.75 -5.18 -2.16
N ASP A 19 -6.04 -5.44 -1.95
CA ASP A 19 -6.57 -6.80 -1.83
C ASP A 19 -7.32 -7.27 -3.08
N ASP A 20 -7.73 -8.54 -3.08
CA ASP A 20 -8.49 -9.20 -4.15
C ASP A 20 -9.98 -8.80 -4.19
N LYS A 21 -10.44 -8.02 -3.22
CA LYS A 21 -11.81 -7.53 -3.08
C LYS A 21 -11.96 -6.10 -3.60
N GLY A 22 -10.88 -5.50 -4.11
CA GLY A 22 -10.87 -4.15 -4.66
C GLY A 22 -10.62 -3.06 -3.61
N ASN A 23 -10.24 -3.41 -2.39
CA ASN A 23 -9.82 -2.44 -1.38
C ASN A 23 -8.40 -1.95 -1.68
N ASP A 24 -8.19 -0.66 -1.52
CA ASP A 24 -6.91 0.02 -1.72
C ASP A 24 -6.65 0.95 -0.53
N PHE A 25 -5.56 0.70 0.18
CA PHE A 25 -5.17 1.42 1.39
C PHE A 25 -5.01 2.93 1.14
N PHE A 26 -4.45 3.33 -0.01
CA PHE A 26 -4.17 4.74 -0.27
C PHE A 26 -5.41 5.53 -0.69
N LYS A 27 -6.41 4.88 -1.30
CA LYS A 27 -7.68 5.54 -1.64
C LYS A 27 -8.43 6.02 -0.40
N GLN A 28 -8.35 5.28 0.70
CA GLN A 28 -8.96 5.66 1.97
C GLN A 28 -8.29 6.91 2.56
N ILE A 29 -6.97 6.98 2.53
CA ILE A 29 -6.21 8.13 3.02
C ILE A 29 -6.48 9.36 2.14
N GLN A 30 -6.52 9.22 0.81
CA GLN A 30 -6.83 10.34 -0.08
C GLN A 30 -8.24 10.89 0.13
N SER A 31 -9.20 10.06 0.52
CA SER A 31 -10.57 10.50 0.85
C SER A 31 -10.67 11.29 2.16
N SER A 32 -9.64 11.18 3.02
CA SER A 32 -9.53 11.93 4.28
C SER A 32 -8.92 13.33 4.11
N GLN A 33 -9.07 13.93 2.93
CA GLN A 33 -8.90 15.37 2.80
C GLN A 33 -9.93 16.04 3.71
N CYS A 34 -9.43 16.80 4.69
CA CYS A 34 -10.25 17.68 5.51
C CYS A 34 -11.16 18.50 4.59
N SER A 35 -12.48 18.36 4.74
CA SER A 35 -13.47 19.11 3.96
C SER A 35 -13.36 20.64 4.14
N ALA A 36 -12.57 21.11 5.11
CA ALA A 36 -12.25 22.51 5.35
C ALA A 36 -10.88 22.95 4.79
N CYS A 37 -10.10 22.05 4.18
CA CYS A 37 -8.78 22.34 3.63
C CYS A 37 -8.78 22.61 2.11
N VAL A 38 -9.96 22.81 1.50
CA VAL A 38 -10.06 23.37 0.15
C VAL A 38 -10.21 24.89 0.29
N LYS A 39 -9.10 25.61 0.08
CA LYS A 39 -9.09 27.01 -0.32
C LYS A 39 -8.55 27.10 -1.74
#